data_AF-A0AAV7N459-F1
#
_entry.id   AF-A0AAV7N459-F1
#
_cell.length_a   1.000
_cell.length_b   1.000
_cell.length_c   1.000
_cell.angle_alpha   90.00
_cell.angle_beta   90.00
_cell.angle_gamma   90.00
#
_symmetry.space_group_name_H-M   'P 1'
#
loop_
_entity.id
_entity.type
_entity.pdbx_description
1 polymer ?
#
loop_
_entity_poly.entity_id
_entity_poly.type
_entity_poly.pdbx_seq_one_letter_code
_entity_poly.pdbx_strand_id
1 'polypeptide(L)'
;MLQSGEVVDSLRCSIRHYLEQNDDGKTSIGTLWEALKAVVRGEVISLAAKENRVRRDKRETLERRVAALERSHKSTGAPRVWSELERTRLQLWGFSTCWVSC
;
A
#
# COMPACT_ATOMS: atom_id res chain seq x y z
N MET A 1 6.85 -5.20 -5.02
CA MET A 1 6.04 -3.99 -4.74
C MET A 1 6.53 -2.79 -5.55
N LEU A 2 7.79 -2.37 -5.42
CA LEU A 2 8.39 -1.27 -6.22
C LEU A 2 8.85 -1.65 -7.64
N GLN A 3 8.61 -2.90 -8.06
CA GLN A 3 9.06 -3.46 -9.34
C GLN A 3 7.92 -3.69 -10.34
N SER A 4 6.69 -3.26 -10.03
CA SER A 4 5.60 -3.29 -11.02
C SER A 4 5.94 -2.31 -12.15
N GLY A 5 5.80 -2.75 -13.40
CA GLY A 5 6.12 -1.94 -14.59
C GLY A 5 5.48 -0.55 -14.55
N GLU A 6 4.23 -0.45 -14.09
CA GLU A 6 3.49 0.81 -13.92
C GLU A 6 4.21 1.82 -13.01
N VAL A 7 4.74 1.38 -11.87
CA VAL A 7 5.47 2.25 -10.92
C VAL A 7 6.78 2.72 -11.53
N VAL A 8 7.48 1.83 -12.24
CA VAL A 8 8.73 2.18 -12.91
C VAL A 8 8.49 3.19 -14.03
N ASP A 9 7.42 3.03 -14.81
CA ASP A 9 7.08 3.95 -15.89
C ASP A 9 6.60 5.31 -15.37
N SER A 10 5.85 5.33 -14.26
CA SER A 10 5.50 6.57 -13.56
C SER A 10 6.74 7.32 -13.09
N LEU A 11 7.67 6.65 -12.41
CA LEU A 11 8.91 7.27 -11.94
C LEU A 11 9.76 7.79 -13.10
N ARG A 12 9.85 7.05 -14.21
CA ARG A 12 10.53 7.51 -15.43
C ARG A 12 9.91 8.77 -16.01
N CYS A 13 8.58 8.84 -16.03
CA CYS A 13 7.85 10.02 -16.49
C CYS A 13 8.15 11.22 -15.59
N SER A 14 8.10 11.05 -14.28
CA SER A 14 8.43 12.09 -13.30
C SER A 14 9.88 12.57 -13.40
N ILE A 15 10.84 11.65 -13.55
CA ILE A 15 12.25 12.01 -13.75
C ILE A 15 12.42 12.85 -15.01
N ARG A 16 11.80 12.43 -16.13
CA ARG A 16 11.87 13.17 -17.39
C ARG A 16 11.26 14.56 -17.24
N HIS A 17 10.06 14.64 -16.68
CA HIS A 17 9.38 15.91 -16.45
C HIS A 17 10.20 16.85 -15.57
N TYR A 18 10.79 16.33 -14.49
CA TYR A 18 11.68 17.12 -13.64
C TYR A 18 12.86 17.69 -14.42
N LEU A 19 13.56 16.86 -15.21
CA LEU A 19 14.71 17.32 -16.00
C LEU A 19 14.30 18.35 -17.06
N GLU A 20 13.20 18.12 -17.78
CA GLU A 20 12.67 19.07 -18.78
C GLU A 20 12.34 20.45 -18.20
N GLN A 21 11.93 20.50 -16.93
CA GLN A 21 11.53 21.76 -16.27
C GLN A 21 12.68 22.47 -15.56
N ASN A 22 13.73 21.75 -15.16
CA ASN A 22 14.75 22.28 -14.25
C ASN A 22 16.16 22.31 -14.86
N ASP A 23 16.44 21.54 -15.92
CA ASP A 23 17.72 21.62 -16.62
C ASP A 23 17.74 22.82 -17.58
N ASP A 24 18.11 23.99 -17.04
CA ASP A 24 18.20 25.25 -17.75
C ASP A 24 19.60 25.54 -18.33
N GLY A 25 20.52 24.57 -18.23
CA GLY A 25 21.92 24.72 -18.60
C GLY A 25 22.75 25.64 -17.69
N LYS A 26 22.15 26.22 -16.63
CA LYS A 26 22.83 27.08 -15.65
C LYS A 26 22.94 26.40 -14.29
N THR A 27 21.97 25.57 -13.96
CA THR A 27 21.91 24.81 -12.72
C THR A 27 22.98 23.73 -12.74
N SER A 28 23.76 23.62 -11.67
CA SER A 28 24.78 22.58 -11.58
C SER A 28 24.15 21.18 -11.58
N ILE A 29 24.82 20.21 -12.22
CA ILE A 29 24.39 18.81 -12.25
C ILE A 29 24.21 18.26 -10.82
N GLY A 30 25.07 18.67 -9.88
CA GLY A 30 24.96 18.28 -8.48
C GLY A 30 23.64 18.75 -7.86
N THR A 31 23.28 20.02 -8.04
CA THR A 31 22.00 20.58 -7.58
C THR A 31 20.82 19.87 -8.22
N LEU A 32 20.86 19.64 -9.54
CA LEU A 32 19.81 18.90 -10.26
C LEU A 32 19.64 17.49 -9.70
N TRP A 33 20.73 16.78 -9.45
CA TRP A 33 20.71 15.42 -8.91
C TRP A 33 20.17 15.36 -7.48
N GLU A 34 20.58 16.26 -6.60
CA GLU A 34 20.08 16.28 -5.22
C GLU A 34 18.57 16.55 -5.17
N ALA A 35 18.10 17.53 -5.95
CA ALA A 35 16.68 17.84 -5.99
C ALA A 35 15.86 16.74 -6.71
N LEU A 36 16.38 16.12 -7.78
CA LEU A 36 15.74 14.97 -8.42
C LEU A 36 15.57 13.80 -7.43
N LYS A 37 16.61 13.49 -6.65
CA LYS A 37 16.52 12.43 -5.62
C LYS A 37 15.44 12.74 -4.58
N ALA A 38 15.29 14.00 -4.18
CA ALA A 38 14.25 14.41 -3.25
C ALA A 38 12.84 14.18 -3.83
N VAL A 39 12.64 14.51 -5.11
CA VAL A 39 11.38 14.27 -5.84
C VAL A 39 11.07 12.77 -5.88
N VAL A 40 12.00 11.96 -6.38
CA VAL A 40 11.84 10.50 -6.49
C VAL A 40 11.55 9.87 -5.12
N ARG A 41 12.25 10.31 -4.07
CA ARG A 41 12.00 9.84 -2.71
C ARG A 41 10.59 10.19 -2.24
N GLY A 42 10.11 11.41 -2.51
CA GLY A 42 8.76 11.84 -2.18
C GLY A 42 7.70 10.96 -2.85
N GLU A 43 7.89 10.63 -4.12
CA GLU A 43 6.99 9.74 -4.86
C GLU A 43 6.97 8.33 -4.29
N VAL A 44 8.14 7.75 -4.00
CA VAL A 44 8.25 6.42 -3.39
C VAL A 44 7.55 6.39 -2.02
N ILE A 45 7.74 7.42 -1.19
CA ILE A 45 7.06 7.55 0.10
C ILE A 45 5.54 7.62 -0.10
N SER A 46 5.06 8.42 -1.05
CA SER A 46 3.63 8.57 -1.35
C SER A 46 3.01 7.25 -1.79
N LEU A 47 3.67 6.50 -2.68
CA LEU A 47 3.24 5.18 -3.14
C LEU A 47 3.17 4.18 -1.98
N ALA A 48 4.21 4.11 -1.15
CA ALA A 48 4.24 3.25 0.02
C ALA A 48 3.12 3.62 1.01
N ALA A 49 2.87 4.91 1.25
CA ALA A 49 1.81 5.39 2.11
C ALA A 49 0.42 4.99 1.58
N LYS A 50 0.16 5.18 0.28
CA LYS A 50 -1.08 4.76 -0.39
C LYS A 50 -1.31 3.26 -0.20
N GLU A 51 -0.28 2.44 -0.39
CA GLU A 51 -0.42 1.00 -0.26
C GLU A 51 -0.62 0.55 1.19
N ASN A 52 0.09 1.17 2.13
CA ASN A 52 -0.11 0.93 3.56
C ASN A 52 -1.54 1.29 3.99
N ARG A 53 -2.10 2.38 3.45
CA ARG A 53 -3.50 2.73 3.64
C ARG A 53 -4.43 1.64 3.10
N VAL A 54 -4.25 1.19 1.86
CA VAL A 54 -5.07 0.11 1.27
C VAL A 54 -4.99 -1.18 2.09
N ARG A 55 -3.80 -1.56 2.56
CA ARG A 55 -3.63 -2.73 3.43
C ARG A 55 -4.36 -2.56 4.76
N ARG A 56 -4.22 -1.39 5.40
CA ARG A 56 -4.90 -1.06 6.65
C ARG A 56 -6.42 -1.10 6.49
N ASP A 57 -6.95 -0.43 5.46
CA ASP A 57 -8.38 -0.37 5.17
C ASP A 57 -8.98 -1.77 4.96
N LYS A 58 -8.25 -2.65 4.24
CA LYS A 58 -8.62 -4.07 4.07
C LYS A 58 -8.63 -4.82 5.40
N ARG A 59 -7.60 -4.65 6.23
CA ARG A 59 -7.51 -5.31 7.55
C ARG A 59 -8.65 -4.88 8.46
N GLU A 60 -8.89 -3.58 8.59
CA GLU A 60 -9.98 -3.04 9.42
C GLU A 60 -11.35 -3.53 8.93
N THR A 61 -11.54 -3.67 7.62
CA THR A 61 -12.77 -4.20 7.05
C THR A 61 -12.98 -5.67 7.43
N LEU A 62 -11.92 -6.48 7.39
CA LEU A 62 -11.95 -7.88 7.84
C LEU A 62 -12.21 -7.98 9.35
N GLU A 63 -11.55 -7.17 10.16
CA GLU A 63 -11.77 -7.10 11.63
C GLU A 63 -13.23 -6.75 11.95
N ARG A 64 -13.80 -5.73 11.29
CA ARG A 64 -15.21 -5.35 11.45
C ARG A 64 -16.15 -6.49 11.04
N ARG A 65 -15.83 -7.21 9.95
CA ARG A 65 -16.64 -8.35 9.48
C ARG A 65 -16.58 -9.53 10.45
N VAL A 66 -15.40 -9.87 10.98
CA VAL A 66 -15.23 -10.88 12.03
C VAL A 66 -16.09 -10.54 13.24
N ALA A 67 -16.00 -9.31 13.75
CA ALA A 67 -16.78 -8.88 14.90
C ALA A 67 -18.30 -8.97 14.65
N ALA A 68 -18.76 -8.64 13.44
CA ALA A 68 -20.17 -8.77 13.07
C ALA A 68 -20.62 -10.24 12.99
N LEU A 69 -19.82 -11.11 12.37
CA LEU A 69 -20.11 -12.54 12.25
C LEU A 69 -20.08 -13.24 13.62
N GLU A 70 -19.19 -12.86 14.52
CA GLU A 70 -19.17 -13.37 15.90
C GLU A 70 -20.44 -13.03 16.67
N ARG A 71 -20.93 -11.78 16.55
CA ARG A 71 -22.21 -11.39 17.15
C ARG A 71 -23.37 -12.17 16.55
N SER A 72 -23.42 -12.30 15.23
CA SER A 72 -24.45 -13.06 14.52
C SER A 72 -24.45 -14.54 14.93
N HIS A 73 -23.28 -15.17 14.99
CA HIS A 73 -23.12 -16.56 15.40
C HIS A 73 -23.57 -16.78 16.85
N LYS A 74 -23.21 -15.88 17.78
CA LYS A 74 -23.68 -15.94 19.17
C LYS A 74 -25.20 -15.88 19.28
N SER A 75 -25.87 -15.14 18.40
CA SER A 75 -27.33 -14.98 18.41
C SER A 75 -28.10 -16.09 17.68
N THR A 76 -27.54 -16.68 16.62
CA THR A 76 -28.26 -17.62 15.73
C THR A 76 -27.74 -19.06 15.76
N GLY A 77 -26.48 -19.29 16.16
CA GLY A 77 -25.84 -20.60 16.12
C GLY A 77 -25.73 -21.21 14.71
N ALA A 78 -25.92 -20.41 13.66
CA ALA A 78 -26.06 -20.92 12.31
C ALA A 78 -24.71 -21.42 11.73
N PRO A 79 -24.63 -22.69 11.24
CA PRO A 79 -23.39 -23.27 10.68
C PRO A 79 -22.81 -22.50 9.48
N ARG A 80 -23.66 -21.82 8.71
CA ARG A 80 -23.25 -20.95 7.60
C ARG A 80 -22.46 -19.74 8.09
N VAL A 81 -22.88 -19.14 9.20
CA VAL A 81 -22.21 -17.97 9.82
C VAL A 81 -20.86 -18.38 10.38
N TRP A 82 -20.75 -19.57 10.98
CA TRP A 82 -19.48 -20.13 11.44
C TRP A 82 -18.48 -20.34 10.28
N SER A 83 -18.95 -20.93 9.18
CA SER A 83 -18.12 -21.19 8.00
C SER A 83 -17.58 -19.88 7.39
N GLU A 84 -18.37 -18.81 7.39
CA GLU A 84 -17.95 -17.49 6.92
C GLU A 84 -16.99 -16.80 7.90
N LEU A 85 -17.22 -16.94 9.21
CA LEU A 85 -16.33 -16.44 10.25
C LEU A 85 -14.94 -17.05 10.13
N GLU A 86 -14.86 -18.37 9.98
CA GLU A 86 -13.59 -19.09 9.87
C GLU A 86 -12.79 -18.66 8.64
N ARG A 87 -13.46 -18.54 7.48
CA ARG A 87 -12.84 -18.01 6.25
C ARG A 87 -12.31 -16.59 6.44
N THR A 88 -13.08 -15.72 7.09
CA THR A 88 -12.69 -14.32 7.30
C THR A 88 -11.51 -14.23 8.28
N ARG A 89 -11.47 -15.08 9.31
CA ARG A 89 -10.34 -15.19 10.24
C ARG A 89 -9.08 -15.67 9.56
N LEU A 90 -9.15 -16.70 8.71
CA LEU A 90 -8.00 -17.18 7.93
C LEU A 90 -7.44 -16.09 7.02
N GLN A 91 -8.30 -15.30 6.37
CA GLN A 91 -7.88 -14.15 5.57
C GLN A 91 -7.16 -13.11 6.44
N LEU A 92 -7.73 -12.75 7.59
CA LEU A 92 -7.12 -11.81 8.53
C LEU A 92 -5.77 -12.32 9.06
N TRP A 93 -5.66 -13.63 9.32
CA TRP A 93 -4.43 -14.27 9.79
C TRP A 93 -3.33 -14.20 8.73
N GLY A 94 -3.67 -14.41 7.45
CA GLY A 94 -2.76 -14.20 6.32
C GLY A 94 -2.21 -12.77 6.20
N PHE A 95 -2.93 -11.76 6.71
CA PHE A 95 -2.39 -10.39 6.81
C PHE A 95 -1.42 -10.21 7.98
N SER A 96 -1.58 -10.95 9.07
CA SER A 96 -0.72 -10.83 10.28
C SER A 96 0.66 -11.47 10.14
N THR A 97 0.80 -12.55 9.38
CA THR A 97 2.09 -13.23 9.17
C THR A 97 3.03 -12.44 8.25
N CYS A 98 2.50 -11.57 7.39
CA CYS A 98 3.31 -10.73 6.50
C CYS A 98 4.07 -9.60 7.25
N TRP A 99 3.67 -9.26 8.49
CA TRP A 99 4.34 -8.25 9.32
C TRP A 99 5.57 -8.77 10.08
N VAL A 100 5.70 -10.08 10.27
CA VAL A 100 6.79 -10.67 11.09
C VAL A 100 8.05 -10.97 10.25
N SER A 101 7.99 -10.79 8.93
CA SER A 101 9.06 -11.14 7.99
C SER A 101 9.70 -9.94 7.25
N CYS A 102 9.44 -8.70 7.70
CA CYS A 102 10.12 -7.49 7.20
C CYS A 102 11.09 -6.93 8.23
#